data_AF-B7FLZ0-F1
#
_entry.id   AF-B7FLZ0-F1
#
_cell.length_a   1.000
_cell.length_b   1.000
_cell.length_c   1.000
_cell.angle_alpha   90.00
_cell.angle_beta   90.00
_cell.angle_gamma   90.00
#
_symmetry.space_group_name_H-M   'P 1'
#
loop_
_entity.id
_entity.type
_entity.pdbx_description
1 polymer ?
#
loop_
_entity_poly.entity_id
_entity_poly.type
_entity_poly.pdbx_seq_one_letter_code
_entity_poly.pdbx_strand_id
1 'polypeptide(L)'
;MNGKVIISAVSLILVVGVAIGVVCAVHKNGEDPEVKTQQRSLQVMCQNADDQKLCHETLSSVRGADAADPKAYIAAAVKAATDNVIKAFNMSDRLTTEYGKEDGTKMALNDCKDLMQFALDSLDLSTKCVHDSNIQAVHDQTADMRNWLSAVISYRQACMEGFDDENDGEKKIKEQLDVQSLDSVQKVTAVALDIVTGLSDILQQFNLKFDIKPASRRLLNSDVTVDDQDTLHGSLLLIAAFG
;
A
#
# COMPACT_ATOMS: atom_id res chain seq x y z
N MET A 1 -9.75 70.23 22.45
CA MET A 1 -9.74 70.05 20.99
C MET A 1 -9.55 68.57 20.67
N ASN A 2 -10.51 67.70 21.05
CA ASN A 2 -10.26 66.24 21.06
C ASN A 2 -11.27 65.43 20.21
N GLY A 3 -12.15 66.11 19.44
CA GLY A 3 -13.20 65.45 18.63
C GLY A 3 -12.83 65.17 17.17
N LYS A 4 -11.67 65.64 16.67
CA LYS A 4 -11.28 65.50 15.26
C LYS A 4 -10.40 64.28 14.95
N VAL A 5 -9.77 63.69 15.96
CA VAL A 5 -8.89 62.51 15.79
C VAL A 5 -9.70 61.22 15.66
N ILE A 6 -10.85 61.14 16.34
CA ILE A 6 -11.70 59.93 16.38
C ILE A 6 -12.38 59.67 15.03
N ILE A 7 -12.80 60.72 14.31
CA ILE A 7 -13.50 60.59 13.02
C ILE A 7 -12.55 60.10 11.91
N SER A 8 -11.27 60.50 11.97
CA SER A 8 -10.26 60.07 11.00
C SER A 8 -9.84 58.61 11.19
N ALA A 9 -9.71 58.16 12.44
CA ALA A 9 -9.30 56.79 12.77
C ALA A 9 -10.38 55.74 12.43
N VAL A 10 -11.67 56.06 12.61
CA VAL A 10 -12.78 55.13 12.31
C VAL A 10 -12.92 54.88 10.81
N SER A 11 -12.65 55.90 9.97
CA SER A 11 -12.74 55.78 8.51
C SER A 11 -11.67 54.83 7.94
N LEU A 12 -10.45 54.88 8.46
CA LEU A 12 -9.35 54.00 8.03
C LEU A 12 -9.59 52.53 8.41
N ILE A 13 -10.15 52.27 9.60
CA ILE A 13 -10.43 50.90 10.06
C ILE A 13 -11.52 50.23 9.20
N LEU A 14 -12.55 50.98 8.78
CA LEU A 14 -13.59 50.45 7.91
C LEU A 14 -13.05 50.09 6.51
N VAL A 15 -12.16 50.90 5.94
CA VAL A 15 -11.58 50.61 4.62
C VAL A 15 -10.69 49.37 4.67
N VAL A 16 -9.87 49.21 5.72
CA VAL A 16 -9.04 48.01 5.90
C VAL A 16 -9.90 46.78 6.18
N GLY A 17 -10.96 46.92 6.98
CA GLY A 17 -11.92 45.85 7.25
C GLY A 17 -12.67 45.38 6.00
N VAL A 18 -13.06 46.30 5.12
CA VAL A 18 -13.70 45.97 3.84
C VAL A 18 -12.67 45.38 2.86
N ALA A 19 -11.44 45.89 2.81
CA ALA A 19 -10.40 45.33 1.96
C ALA A 19 -10.04 43.88 2.36
N ILE A 20 -9.85 43.62 3.66
CA ILE A 20 -9.62 42.27 4.17
C ILE A 20 -10.88 41.41 3.98
N GLY A 21 -12.07 41.96 4.24
CA GLY A 21 -13.35 41.28 4.03
C GLY A 21 -13.56 40.84 2.58
N VAL A 22 -13.24 41.70 1.61
CA VAL A 22 -13.30 41.38 0.17
C VAL A 22 -12.20 40.39 -0.21
N VAL A 23 -10.96 40.54 0.28
CA VAL A 23 -9.89 39.57 -0.02
C VAL A 23 -10.20 38.18 0.55
N CYS A 24 -10.77 38.10 1.75
CA CYS A 24 -11.19 36.83 2.36
C CYS A 24 -12.48 36.28 1.74
N ALA A 25 -13.40 37.13 1.28
CA ALA A 25 -14.61 36.71 0.58
C ALA A 25 -14.32 36.22 -0.85
N VAL A 26 -13.36 36.85 -1.54
CA VAL A 26 -12.92 36.44 -2.89
C VAL A 26 -12.03 35.20 -2.83
N HIS A 27 -11.29 34.96 -1.74
CA HIS A 27 -10.61 33.68 -1.50
C HIS A 27 -11.51 32.56 -0.97
N LYS A 28 -12.80 32.83 -0.73
CA LYS A 28 -13.77 31.80 -0.38
C LYS A 28 -14.56 31.37 -1.61
N ASN A 29 -14.26 30.14 -2.03
CA ASN A 29 -15.14 29.23 -2.77
C ASN A 29 -15.13 29.36 -4.29
N GLY A 30 -13.97 29.14 -4.88
CA GLY A 30 -13.85 28.54 -6.20
C GLY A 30 -12.98 27.28 -6.10
N GLU A 31 -13.43 26.24 -5.39
CA GLU A 31 -12.79 24.93 -5.56
C GLU A 31 -13.06 24.48 -7.00
N ASP A 32 -11.98 24.27 -7.74
CA ASP A 32 -12.03 23.74 -9.10
C ASP A 32 -12.86 22.45 -9.10
N PRO A 33 -13.86 22.30 -9.99
CA PRO A 33 -14.63 21.06 -10.14
C PRO A 33 -13.77 19.79 -10.21
N GLU A 34 -12.57 19.89 -10.77
CA GLU A 34 -11.60 18.80 -10.84
C GLU A 34 -11.06 18.42 -9.45
N VAL A 35 -10.68 19.41 -8.64
CA VAL A 35 -10.18 19.22 -7.27
C VAL A 35 -11.26 18.59 -6.38
N LYS A 36 -12.50 19.07 -6.50
CA LYS A 36 -13.63 18.50 -5.76
C LYS A 36 -13.90 17.05 -6.15
N THR A 37 -13.77 16.71 -7.44
CA THR A 37 -13.90 15.34 -7.93
C THR A 37 -12.80 14.45 -7.37
N GLN A 38 -11.55 14.90 -7.43
CA GLN A 38 -10.41 14.18 -6.88
C GLN A 38 -10.56 13.91 -5.38
N GLN A 39 -10.95 14.91 -4.59
CA GLN A 39 -11.15 14.76 -3.14
C GLN A 39 -12.22 13.70 -2.83
N ARG A 40 -13.33 13.72 -3.58
CA ARG A 40 -14.39 12.71 -3.43
C ARG A 40 -13.89 11.32 -3.77
N SER A 41 -13.17 11.18 -4.89
CA SER A 41 -12.59 9.88 -5.29
C SER A 41 -11.59 9.38 -4.26
N LEU A 42 -10.68 10.24 -3.76
CA LEU A 42 -9.75 9.89 -2.69
C LEU A 42 -10.49 9.40 -1.43
N GLN A 43 -11.55 10.09 -1.03
CA GLN A 43 -12.35 9.68 0.12
C GLN A 43 -12.97 8.29 -0.07
N VAL A 44 -13.48 7.99 -1.27
CA VAL A 44 -14.05 6.66 -1.58
C VAL A 44 -12.95 5.60 -1.65
N MET A 45 -11.84 5.87 -2.34
CA MET A 45 -10.73 4.92 -2.48
C MET A 45 -10.09 4.57 -1.14
N CYS A 46 -9.96 5.55 -0.24
CA CYS A 46 -9.29 5.39 1.06
C CYS A 46 -10.22 5.05 2.22
N GLN A 47 -11.52 4.82 1.97
CA GLN A 47 -12.51 4.63 3.04
C GLN A 47 -12.20 3.44 3.96
N ASN A 48 -11.58 2.39 3.41
CA ASN A 48 -11.25 1.14 4.09
C ASN A 48 -9.76 1.02 4.42
N ALA A 49 -8.97 2.06 4.14
CA ALA A 49 -7.55 2.06 4.44
C ALA A 49 -7.32 2.30 5.93
N ASP A 50 -6.48 1.48 6.55
CA ASP A 50 -6.14 1.63 7.97
C ASP A 50 -5.43 2.97 8.24
N ASP A 51 -4.53 3.37 7.34
CA ASP A 51 -3.91 4.70 7.34
C ASP A 51 -4.51 5.58 6.23
N GLN A 52 -5.62 6.25 6.56
CA GLN A 52 -6.30 7.16 5.63
C GLN A 52 -5.38 8.27 5.12
N LYS A 53 -4.51 8.82 5.98
CA LYS A 53 -3.64 9.93 5.60
C LYS A 53 -2.62 9.45 4.56
N LEU A 54 -1.95 8.34 4.83
CA LEU A 54 -0.99 7.76 3.90
C LEU A 54 -1.67 7.34 2.59
N CYS A 55 -2.89 6.80 2.65
CA CYS A 55 -3.64 6.46 1.46
C CYS A 55 -3.89 7.70 0.57
N HIS A 56 -4.36 8.80 1.17
CA HIS A 56 -4.55 10.06 0.46
C HIS A 56 -3.25 10.58 -0.15
N GLU A 57 -2.13 10.54 0.59
CA GLU A 57 -0.82 10.96 0.11
C GLU A 57 -0.34 10.10 -1.07
N THR A 58 -0.47 8.77 -0.94
CA THR A 58 -0.11 7.78 -1.97
C THR A 58 -0.84 8.02 -3.29
N LEU A 59 -2.12 8.41 -3.20
CA LEU A 59 -3.01 8.60 -4.34
C LEU A 59 -3.10 10.04 -4.87
N SER A 60 -2.43 10.99 -4.22
CA SER A 60 -2.54 12.44 -4.49
C SER A 60 -2.05 12.88 -5.88
N SER A 61 -1.34 12.00 -6.60
CA SER A 61 -0.84 12.21 -7.95
C SER A 61 -1.92 12.04 -9.04
N VAL A 62 -3.02 11.32 -8.74
CA VAL A 62 -4.13 11.11 -9.69
C VAL A 62 -4.98 12.37 -9.77
N ARG A 63 -5.06 12.99 -10.95
CA ARG A 63 -5.69 14.31 -11.20
C ARG A 63 -6.30 14.35 -12.60
N GLY A 64 -6.90 15.46 -12.99
CA GLY A 64 -7.40 15.65 -14.34
C GLY A 64 -8.54 14.71 -14.68
N ALA A 65 -8.52 14.25 -15.93
CA ALA A 65 -9.46 13.26 -16.45
C ALA A 65 -9.43 11.94 -15.66
N ASP A 66 -8.29 11.60 -15.04
CA ASP A 66 -8.12 10.34 -14.32
C ASP A 66 -8.75 10.38 -12.90
N ALA A 67 -9.07 11.57 -12.38
CA ALA A 67 -9.64 11.72 -11.05
C ALA A 67 -11.04 11.07 -10.88
N ALA A 68 -11.72 10.77 -11.99
CA ALA A 68 -13.01 10.08 -11.99
C ALA A 68 -12.88 8.56 -12.24
N ASP A 69 -11.67 8.05 -12.51
CA ASP A 69 -11.44 6.64 -12.85
C ASP A 69 -10.87 5.85 -11.64
N PRO A 70 -11.63 4.94 -11.02
CA PRO A 70 -11.12 4.12 -9.92
C PRO A 70 -9.93 3.24 -10.35
N LYS A 71 -9.84 2.85 -11.63
CA LYS A 71 -8.70 2.08 -12.15
C LYS A 71 -7.39 2.86 -12.05
N ALA A 72 -7.43 4.17 -12.34
CA ALA A 72 -6.26 5.04 -12.24
C ALA A 72 -5.71 5.11 -10.81
N TYR A 73 -6.59 5.11 -9.80
CA TYR A 73 -6.18 5.07 -8.40
C TYR A 73 -5.55 3.73 -7.99
N ILE A 74 -6.09 2.59 -8.45
CA ILE A 74 -5.49 1.28 -8.20
C ILE A 74 -4.10 1.21 -8.85
N ALA A 75 -3.97 1.68 -10.10
CA ALA A 75 -2.70 1.75 -10.80
C ALA A 75 -1.68 2.61 -10.05
N ALA A 76 -2.11 3.77 -9.53
CA ALA A 76 -1.27 4.66 -8.73
C ALA A 76 -0.79 3.99 -7.43
N ALA A 77 -1.66 3.24 -6.74
CA ALA A 77 -1.30 2.51 -5.52
C ALA A 77 -0.25 1.43 -5.78
N VAL A 78 -0.45 0.59 -6.81
CA VAL A 78 0.52 -0.46 -7.21
C VAL A 78 1.84 0.16 -7.66
N LYS A 79 1.79 1.27 -8.41
CA LYS A 79 3.00 1.99 -8.81
C LYS A 79 3.75 2.54 -7.60
N ALA A 80 3.05 3.14 -6.64
CA ALA A 80 3.68 3.66 -5.43
C ALA A 80 4.35 2.55 -4.61
N ALA A 81 3.72 1.38 -4.50
CA ALA A 81 4.35 0.20 -3.88
C ALA A 81 5.62 -0.21 -4.64
N THR A 82 5.57 -0.23 -5.97
CA THR A 82 6.72 -0.55 -6.84
C THR A 82 7.87 0.42 -6.63
N ASP A 83 7.60 1.73 -6.63
CA ASP A 83 8.62 2.76 -6.41
C ASP A 83 9.29 2.60 -5.03
N ASN A 84 8.53 2.20 -3.99
CA ASN A 84 9.07 1.94 -2.65
C ASN A 84 9.92 0.66 -2.60
N VAL A 85 9.53 -0.41 -3.29
CA VAL A 85 10.34 -1.63 -3.38
C VAL A 85 11.64 -1.36 -4.15
N ILE A 86 11.60 -0.58 -5.23
CA ILE A 86 12.82 -0.14 -5.95
C ILE A 86 13.74 0.65 -5.01
N LYS A 87 13.18 1.54 -4.19
CA LYS A 87 13.95 2.29 -3.18
C LYS A 87 14.62 1.34 -2.18
N ALA A 88 13.90 0.34 -1.69
CA ALA A 88 14.45 -0.67 -0.76
C ALA A 88 15.55 -1.52 -1.42
N PHE A 89 15.34 -1.98 -2.65
CA PHE A 89 16.36 -2.70 -3.41
C PHE A 89 17.66 -1.88 -3.53
N ASN A 90 17.56 -0.62 -3.94
CA ASN A 90 18.70 0.27 -4.08
C ASN A 90 19.36 0.60 -2.73
N MET A 91 18.56 0.69 -1.66
CA MET A 91 19.07 0.88 -0.30
C MET A 91 19.89 -0.33 0.16
N SER A 92 19.41 -1.54 -0.06
CA SER A 92 20.14 -2.78 0.24
C SER A 92 21.44 -2.86 -0.55
N ASP A 93 21.44 -2.48 -1.83
CA ASP A 93 22.66 -2.42 -2.66
C ASP A 93 23.68 -1.40 -2.14
N ARG A 94 23.21 -0.20 -1.78
CA ARG A 94 24.07 0.83 -1.18
C ARG A 94 24.69 0.35 0.12
N LEU A 95 23.89 -0.20 1.03
CA LEU A 95 24.36 -0.73 2.31
C LEU A 95 25.33 -1.89 2.13
N THR A 96 25.13 -2.73 1.10
CA THR A 96 26.06 -3.82 0.77
C THR A 96 27.43 -3.25 0.42
N THR A 97 27.46 -2.15 -0.33
CA THR A 97 28.71 -1.47 -0.71
C THR A 97 29.39 -0.79 0.50
N GLU A 98 28.62 -0.20 1.40
CA GLU A 98 29.12 0.52 2.58
C GLU A 98 29.61 -0.43 3.69
N TYR A 99 28.86 -1.51 3.97
CA TYR A 99 29.02 -2.35 5.15
C TYR A 99 29.34 -3.82 4.86
N GLY A 100 29.30 -4.26 3.60
CA GLY A 100 29.48 -5.67 3.20
C GLY A 100 30.92 -6.21 3.28
N LYS A 101 31.72 -5.71 4.23
CA LYS A 101 33.04 -6.29 4.57
C LYS A 101 32.91 -7.49 5.51
N GLU A 102 31.88 -7.48 6.35
CA GLU A 102 31.52 -8.61 7.21
C GLU A 102 30.63 -9.57 6.44
N ASP A 103 30.90 -10.88 6.56
CA ASP A 103 30.26 -11.91 5.74
C ASP A 103 28.75 -12.02 6.03
N GLY A 104 28.36 -11.99 7.32
CA GLY A 104 26.95 -12.05 7.75
C GLY A 104 26.14 -10.86 7.24
N THR A 105 26.57 -9.63 7.56
CA THR A 105 25.99 -8.39 7.03
C THR A 105 25.84 -8.42 5.50
N LYS A 106 26.89 -8.85 4.78
CA LYS A 106 26.86 -8.90 3.31
C LYS A 106 25.84 -9.93 2.80
N MET A 107 25.76 -11.09 3.44
CA MET A 107 24.82 -12.15 3.10
C MET A 107 23.38 -11.67 3.30
N ALA A 108 23.05 -11.15 4.49
CA ALA A 108 21.72 -10.62 4.80
C ALA A 108 21.27 -9.52 3.83
N LEU A 109 22.18 -8.61 3.46
CA LEU A 109 21.86 -7.55 2.50
C LEU A 109 21.66 -8.07 1.06
N ASN A 110 22.43 -9.07 0.63
CA ASN A 110 22.21 -9.70 -0.68
C ASN A 110 20.89 -10.48 -0.71
N ASP A 111 20.60 -11.24 0.35
CA ASP A 111 19.32 -11.95 0.49
C ASP A 111 18.15 -10.95 0.45
N CYS A 112 18.30 -9.80 1.12
CA CYS A 112 17.28 -8.74 1.04
C CYS A 112 17.10 -8.20 -0.37
N LYS A 113 18.17 -8.04 -1.16
CA LYS A 113 18.07 -7.60 -2.57
C LYS A 113 17.28 -8.62 -3.39
N ASP A 114 17.57 -9.91 -3.23
CA ASP A 114 16.87 -10.98 -3.94
C ASP A 114 15.39 -11.01 -3.56
N LEU A 115 15.07 -10.84 -2.27
CA LEU A 115 13.69 -10.73 -1.80
C LEU A 115 12.98 -9.50 -2.36
N MET A 116 13.65 -8.35 -2.47
CA MET A 116 13.07 -7.17 -3.12
C MET A 116 12.87 -7.39 -4.62
N GLN A 117 13.73 -8.17 -5.28
CA GLN A 117 13.51 -8.56 -6.68
C GLN A 117 12.24 -9.43 -6.82
N PHE A 118 12.01 -10.40 -5.94
CA PHE A 118 10.77 -11.19 -5.95
C PHE A 118 9.52 -10.35 -5.65
N ALA A 119 9.66 -9.33 -4.79
CA ALA A 119 8.61 -8.35 -4.56
C ALA A 119 8.30 -7.52 -5.82
N LEU A 120 9.32 -7.11 -6.59
CA LEU A 120 9.12 -6.43 -7.87
C LEU A 120 8.42 -7.33 -8.88
N ASP A 121 8.80 -8.60 -8.97
CA ASP A 121 8.15 -9.55 -9.88
C ASP A 121 6.66 -9.73 -9.53
N SER A 122 6.32 -9.75 -8.24
CA SER A 122 4.93 -9.79 -7.76
C SER A 122 4.15 -8.50 -8.09
N LEU A 123 4.80 -7.33 -7.98
CA LEU A 123 4.19 -6.05 -8.33
C LEU A 123 4.03 -5.87 -9.84
N ASP A 124 4.90 -6.47 -10.65
CA ASP A 124 4.76 -6.51 -12.10
C ASP A 124 3.51 -7.29 -12.53
N LEU A 125 3.22 -8.42 -11.88
CA LEU A 125 1.95 -9.15 -12.08
C LEU A 125 0.73 -8.28 -11.71
N SER A 126 0.81 -7.57 -10.58
CA SER A 126 -0.24 -6.63 -10.17
C SER A 126 -0.42 -5.49 -11.17
N THR A 127 0.68 -4.96 -11.69
CA THR A 127 0.70 -3.88 -12.68
C THR A 127 0.09 -4.33 -13.99
N LYS A 128 0.44 -5.51 -14.50
CA LYS A 128 -0.14 -6.10 -15.72
C LYS A 128 -1.63 -6.35 -15.56
N CYS A 129 -2.05 -6.90 -14.42
CA CYS A 129 -3.46 -7.11 -14.11
C CYS A 129 -4.26 -5.80 -14.22
N VAL A 130 -3.74 -4.71 -13.64
CA VAL A 130 -4.40 -3.40 -13.74
C VAL A 130 -4.31 -2.87 -15.17
N HIS A 131 -3.13 -2.81 -15.78
CA HIS A 131 -2.93 -2.16 -17.08
C HIS A 131 -3.73 -2.83 -18.21
N ASP A 132 -3.61 -4.15 -18.34
CA ASP A 132 -4.08 -4.91 -19.50
C ASP A 132 -5.58 -5.26 -19.43
N SER A 133 -6.21 -5.02 -18.28
CA SER A 133 -7.60 -5.38 -18.01
C SER A 133 -8.53 -4.17 -17.95
N ASN A 134 -9.82 -4.36 -18.19
CA ASN A 134 -10.82 -3.38 -17.79
C ASN A 134 -11.09 -3.49 -16.26
N ILE A 135 -11.79 -2.52 -15.69
CA ILE A 135 -12.05 -2.47 -14.25
C ILE A 135 -12.86 -3.68 -13.72
N GLN A 136 -13.68 -4.31 -14.56
CA GLN A 136 -14.39 -5.55 -14.21
C GLN A 136 -13.41 -6.72 -14.06
N ALA A 137 -12.49 -6.89 -15.02
CA ALA A 137 -11.49 -7.95 -14.96
C ALA A 137 -10.47 -7.71 -13.82
N VAL A 138 -10.20 -6.46 -13.43
CA VAL A 138 -9.46 -6.15 -12.19
C VAL A 138 -10.23 -6.62 -10.96
N HIS A 139 -11.55 -6.36 -10.91
CA HIS A 139 -12.42 -6.83 -9.84
C HIS A 139 -12.46 -8.37 -9.76
N ASP A 140 -12.59 -9.06 -10.90
CA ASP A 140 -12.59 -10.53 -10.95
C ASP A 140 -11.25 -11.14 -10.46
N GLN A 141 -10.14 -10.42 -10.65
CA GLN A 141 -8.78 -10.82 -10.22
C GLN A 141 -8.38 -10.26 -8.85
N THR A 142 -9.32 -9.74 -8.06
CA THR A 142 -9.05 -9.19 -6.72
C THR A 142 -8.30 -10.19 -5.82
N ALA A 143 -8.62 -11.49 -5.91
CA ALA A 143 -7.94 -12.52 -5.14
C ALA A 143 -6.44 -12.64 -5.49
N ASP A 144 -6.12 -12.59 -6.78
CA ASP A 144 -4.74 -12.67 -7.27
C ASP A 144 -3.96 -11.41 -6.89
N MET A 145 -4.57 -10.23 -7.03
CA MET A 145 -3.98 -8.96 -6.58
C MET A 145 -3.67 -8.98 -5.08
N ARG A 146 -4.60 -9.48 -4.25
CA ARG A 146 -4.36 -9.62 -2.81
C ARG A 146 -3.19 -10.55 -2.51
N ASN A 147 -3.08 -11.65 -3.25
CA ASN A 147 -1.98 -12.59 -3.12
C ASN A 147 -0.64 -11.94 -3.47
N TRP A 148 -0.53 -11.26 -4.62
CA TRP A 148 0.72 -10.59 -5.03
C TRP A 148 1.14 -9.45 -4.09
N LEU A 149 0.19 -8.61 -3.65
CA LEU A 149 0.48 -7.53 -2.70
C LEU A 149 0.85 -8.08 -1.31
N SER A 150 0.22 -9.17 -0.87
CA SER A 150 0.58 -9.83 0.39
C SER A 150 1.97 -10.46 0.30
N ALA A 151 2.35 -11.03 -0.85
CA ALA A 151 3.69 -11.57 -1.09
C ALA A 151 4.77 -10.51 -0.93
N VAL A 152 4.55 -9.28 -1.43
CA VAL A 152 5.48 -8.14 -1.24
C VAL A 152 5.73 -7.86 0.24
N ILE A 153 4.68 -7.85 1.06
CA ILE A 153 4.80 -7.65 2.52
C ILE A 153 5.58 -8.81 3.15
N SER A 154 5.32 -10.04 2.72
CA SER A 154 6.06 -11.22 3.18
C SER A 154 7.55 -11.19 2.80
N TYR A 155 7.89 -10.79 1.57
CA TYR A 155 9.29 -10.66 1.15
C TYR A 155 10.03 -9.58 1.94
N ARG A 156 9.37 -8.46 2.21
CA ARG A 156 9.88 -7.42 3.11
C ARG A 156 10.12 -7.96 4.52
N GLN A 157 9.18 -8.72 5.07
CA GLN A 157 9.32 -9.35 6.39
C GLN A 157 10.49 -10.34 6.43
N ALA A 158 10.60 -11.22 5.42
CA ALA A 158 11.70 -12.16 5.31
C ALA A 158 13.06 -11.46 5.20
N CYS A 159 13.13 -10.30 4.52
CA CYS A 159 14.36 -9.52 4.46
C CYS A 159 14.77 -9.04 5.86
N MET A 160 13.81 -8.57 6.67
CA MET A 160 14.06 -8.13 8.04
C MET A 160 14.49 -9.28 8.96
N GLU A 161 13.93 -10.47 8.76
CA GLU A 161 14.25 -11.68 9.54
C GLU A 161 15.61 -12.28 9.17
N GLY A 162 16.19 -11.90 8.03
CA GLY A 162 17.50 -12.40 7.58
C GLY A 162 18.71 -11.82 8.31
N PHE A 163 18.53 -10.80 9.15
CA PHE A 163 19.59 -10.18 9.94
C PHE A 163 19.65 -10.76 11.35
N ASP A 164 20.86 -10.97 11.88
CA ASP A 164 21.08 -11.43 13.25
C ASP A 164 20.89 -10.28 14.27
N ASP A 165 19.88 -10.38 15.13
CA ASP A 165 19.59 -9.40 16.17
C ASP A 165 20.55 -9.46 17.37
N GLU A 166 21.35 -10.53 17.51
CA GLU A 166 22.41 -10.65 18.53
C GLU A 166 23.70 -9.94 18.08
N ASN A 167 23.87 -9.68 16.79
CA ASN A 167 24.97 -8.90 16.23
C ASN A 167 24.61 -7.40 16.18
N ASP A 168 25.25 -6.60 17.03
CA ASP A 168 25.04 -5.14 17.12
C ASP A 168 25.25 -4.39 15.79
N GLY A 169 26.10 -4.91 14.90
CA GLY A 169 26.36 -4.35 13.57
C GLY A 169 25.20 -4.59 12.63
N GLU A 170 24.80 -5.86 12.48
CA GLU A 170 23.68 -6.26 11.62
C GLU A 170 22.36 -5.64 12.08
N LYS A 171 22.11 -5.62 13.39
CA LYS A 171 20.92 -4.98 13.96
C LYS A 171 20.81 -3.50 13.59
N LYS A 172 21.90 -2.74 13.65
CA LYS A 172 21.90 -1.31 13.26
C LYS A 172 21.61 -1.14 11.78
N ILE A 173 22.14 -2.02 10.94
CA ILE A 173 21.94 -1.99 9.50
C ILE A 173 20.49 -2.36 9.15
N LYS A 174 19.93 -3.39 9.81
CA LYS A 174 18.51 -3.77 9.74
C LYS A 174 17.60 -2.59 10.09
N GLU A 175 17.82 -1.96 11.23
CA GLU A 175 17.05 -0.78 11.67
C GLU A 175 17.16 0.38 10.67
N GLN A 176 18.36 0.62 10.14
CA GLN A 176 18.60 1.65 9.14
C GLN A 176 17.86 1.37 7.83
N LEU A 177 17.91 0.12 7.35
CA LEU A 177 17.26 -0.32 6.13
C LEU A 177 15.73 -0.22 6.26
N ASP A 178 15.19 -0.60 7.42
CA ASP A 178 13.77 -0.54 7.72
C ASP A 178 13.23 0.90 7.70
N VAL A 179 13.80 1.76 8.54
CA VAL A 179 13.37 3.16 8.69
C VAL A 179 13.52 3.94 7.38
N GLN A 180 14.56 3.66 6.59
CA GLN A 180 14.80 4.41 5.35
C GLN A 180 14.02 3.87 4.15
N SER A 181 13.57 2.61 4.17
CA SER A 181 12.96 2.00 2.98
C SER A 181 11.91 0.92 3.24
N LEU A 182 12.18 -0.13 4.03
CA LEU A 182 11.26 -1.28 4.12
C LEU A 182 9.96 -0.96 4.88
N ASP A 183 9.99 -0.04 5.84
CA ASP A 183 8.76 0.43 6.51
C ASP A 183 7.79 1.08 5.49
N SER A 184 8.33 1.85 4.53
CA SER A 184 7.52 2.43 3.46
C SER A 184 7.00 1.37 2.49
N VAL A 185 7.78 0.32 2.19
CA VAL A 185 7.30 -0.85 1.42
C VAL A 185 6.09 -1.47 2.09
N GLN A 186 6.16 -1.74 3.40
CA GLN A 186 5.02 -2.31 4.14
C GLN A 186 3.79 -1.42 4.07
N LYS A 187 3.94 -0.15 4.46
CA LYS A 187 2.80 0.76 4.63
C LYS A 187 2.13 1.10 3.30
N VAL A 188 2.89 1.37 2.25
CA VAL A 188 2.33 1.72 0.93
C VAL A 188 1.72 0.49 0.25
N THR A 189 2.32 -0.69 0.41
CA THR A 189 1.72 -1.93 -0.11
C THR A 189 0.43 -2.28 0.64
N ALA A 190 0.37 -2.04 1.95
CA ALA A 190 -0.85 -2.21 2.73
C ALA A 190 -1.98 -1.28 2.23
N VAL A 191 -1.69 -0.02 1.91
CA VAL A 191 -2.67 0.88 1.26
C VAL A 191 -3.23 0.27 -0.04
N ALA A 192 -2.36 -0.25 -0.90
CA ALA A 192 -2.81 -0.92 -2.13
C ALA A 192 -3.68 -2.15 -1.84
N LEU A 193 -3.31 -2.93 -0.82
CA LEU A 193 -4.03 -4.13 -0.39
C LEU A 193 -5.43 -3.78 0.17
N ASP A 194 -5.54 -2.71 0.95
CA ASP A 194 -6.81 -2.23 1.52
C ASP A 194 -7.77 -1.78 0.41
N ILE A 195 -7.26 -1.04 -0.57
CA ILE A 195 -8.02 -0.60 -1.75
C ILE A 195 -8.54 -1.82 -2.52
N VAL A 196 -7.67 -2.79 -2.82
CA VAL A 196 -8.04 -4.00 -3.56
C VAL A 196 -9.04 -4.83 -2.75
N THR A 197 -8.86 -4.94 -1.45
CA THR A 197 -9.78 -5.69 -0.56
C THR A 197 -11.16 -5.03 -0.53
N GLY A 198 -11.23 -3.69 -0.50
CA GLY A 198 -12.45 -2.90 -0.54
C GLY A 198 -13.02 -2.65 -1.94
N LEU A 199 -12.44 -3.22 -2.99
CA LEU A 199 -12.70 -2.83 -4.38
C LEU A 199 -14.18 -2.95 -4.76
N SER A 200 -14.88 -3.99 -4.28
CA SER A 200 -16.32 -4.17 -4.57
C SER A 200 -17.16 -2.98 -4.10
N ASP A 201 -16.89 -2.48 -2.89
CA ASP A 201 -17.65 -1.38 -2.27
C ASP A 201 -17.27 -0.03 -2.87
N ILE A 202 -15.99 0.14 -3.21
CA ILE A 202 -15.48 1.30 -3.95
C ILE A 202 -16.24 1.41 -5.27
N LEU A 203 -16.24 0.33 -6.05
CA LEU A 203 -16.86 0.28 -7.37
C LEU A 203 -18.36 0.59 -7.37
N GLN A 204 -19.09 0.12 -6.36
CA GLN A 204 -20.51 0.48 -6.18
C GLN A 204 -20.71 1.98 -5.97
N GLN A 205 -19.82 2.64 -5.23
CA GLN A 205 -19.89 4.09 -4.98
C GLN A 205 -19.52 4.94 -6.20
N PHE A 206 -18.72 4.40 -7.11
CA PHE A 206 -18.51 4.96 -8.45
C PHE A 206 -19.71 4.73 -9.40
N ASN A 207 -20.82 4.14 -8.92
CA ASN A 207 -22.00 3.76 -9.69
C ASN A 207 -21.71 2.74 -10.81
N LEU A 208 -20.61 2.01 -10.70
CA LEU A 208 -20.29 0.93 -11.61
C LEU A 208 -20.98 -0.34 -11.08
N LYS A 209 -22.12 -0.70 -11.68
CA LYS A 209 -22.86 -1.91 -11.33
C LYS A 209 -22.22 -3.10 -12.03
N PHE A 210 -21.52 -3.93 -11.26
CA PHE A 210 -21.02 -5.22 -11.72
C PHE A 210 -22.06 -6.30 -11.45
N ASP A 211 -22.23 -7.24 -12.38
CA ASP A 211 -23.06 -8.43 -12.19
C ASP A 211 -22.26 -9.41 -11.31
N ILE A 212 -22.22 -9.13 -10.00
CA ILE A 212 -21.43 -9.87 -9.02
C ILE A 212 -22.04 -11.26 -8.86
N LYS A 213 -21.57 -12.23 -9.65
CA LYS A 213 -21.69 -13.63 -9.24
C LYS A 213 -20.73 -13.83 -8.07
N PRO A 214 -21.21 -14.18 -6.86
CA PRO A 214 -20.32 -14.43 -5.75
C PRO A 214 -19.35 -15.54 -6.16
N ALA A 215 -18.05 -15.26 -6.07
CA ALA A 215 -17.02 -16.28 -6.20
C ALA A 215 -17.32 -17.35 -5.14
N SER A 216 -17.82 -18.50 -5.60
CA SER A 216 -18.04 -19.64 -4.72
C SER A 216 -16.67 -20.03 -4.17
N ARG A 217 -16.43 -19.75 -2.89
CA ARG A 217 -15.28 -20.28 -2.15
C ARG A 217 -15.39 -21.79 -2.24
N ARG A 218 -14.69 -22.40 -3.20
CA ARG A 218 -14.50 -23.83 -3.26
C ARG A 218 -13.48 -24.18 -2.18
N LEU A 219 -13.97 -24.41 -0.98
CA LEU A 219 -13.19 -24.95 0.12
C LEU A 219 -12.63 -26.31 -0.33
N LEU A 220 -11.31 -26.49 -0.24
CA LEU A 220 -10.71 -27.81 -0.27
C LEU A 220 -11.10 -28.51 1.03
N ASN A 221 -12.25 -29.18 1.01
CA ASN A 221 -12.65 -30.08 2.07
C ASN A 221 -11.88 -31.39 1.89
N SER A 222 -10.70 -31.47 2.50
CA SER A 222 -10.05 -32.74 2.75
C SER A 222 -10.71 -33.35 3.98
N ASP A 223 -11.82 -34.06 3.80
CA ASP A 223 -12.29 -35.00 4.82
C ASP A 223 -11.23 -36.11 4.93
N VAL A 224 -10.28 -35.92 5.84
CA VAL A 224 -9.55 -37.05 6.41
C VAL A 224 -10.52 -37.67 7.40
N THR A 225 -11.32 -38.62 6.92
CA THR A 225 -12.03 -39.54 7.80
C THR A 225 -10.98 -40.39 8.50
N VAL A 226 -10.64 -40.02 9.73
CA VAL A 226 -9.96 -40.92 10.67
C VAL A 226 -11.01 -41.95 11.08
N ASP A 227 -11.06 -43.05 10.35
CA ASP A 227 -11.73 -44.28 10.80
C ASP A 227 -10.73 -45.02 11.70
N ASP A 228 -10.87 -44.80 13.00
CA ASP A 228 -10.20 -45.57 14.05
C ASP A 228 -11.02 -46.84 14.31
N GLN A 229 -10.68 -47.96 13.65
CA GLN A 229 -10.71 -49.30 14.25
C GLN A 229 -10.09 -50.34 13.28
N ASP A 230 -9.13 -51.11 13.81
CA ASP A 230 -8.62 -52.40 13.31
C ASP A 230 -7.75 -52.42 12.04
N THR A 231 -6.44 -52.32 12.24
CA THR A 231 -5.49 -53.29 11.66
C THR A 231 -4.16 -53.29 12.42
N LEU A 232 -4.24 -53.77 13.65
CA LEU A 232 -3.12 -54.22 14.47
C LEU A 232 -2.48 -55.49 13.83
N HIS A 233 -1.91 -55.38 12.63
CA HIS A 233 -1.14 -56.43 11.96
C HIS A 233 -0.08 -55.89 10.97
N GLY A 234 -0.07 -54.59 10.65
CA GLY A 234 0.94 -53.98 9.76
C GLY A 234 2.22 -53.50 10.44
N SER A 235 2.14 -53.10 11.71
CA SER A 235 3.23 -52.39 12.40
C SER A 235 4.37 -53.29 12.91
N LEU A 236 4.23 -54.62 12.84
CA LEU A 236 5.30 -55.55 13.23
C LEU A 236 6.29 -55.87 12.09
N LEU A 237 5.97 -55.52 10.84
CA LEU A 237 6.79 -55.87 9.66
C LEU A 237 7.77 -54.75 9.26
N LEU A 238 7.57 -53.50 9.66
CA LEU A 238 8.48 -52.40 9.31
C LEU A 238 9.68 -52.25 10.26
N ILE A 239 9.60 -52.75 11.50
CA ILE A 239 10.71 -52.67 12.47
C ILE A 239 11.82 -53.70 12.15
N ALA A 240 11.53 -54.71 11.33
CA ALA A 240 12.50 -55.71 10.89
C ALA A 240 13.30 -55.34 9.62
N ALA A 241 13.07 -54.16 9.03
CA ALA A 241 13.71 -53.74 7.77
C ALA A 241 14.73 -52.59 7.91
N PHE A 242 15.00 -52.10 9.13
CA PHE A 242 16.09 -51.17 9.43
C PHE A 242 16.85 -51.59 10.70
N GLY A 243 17.27 -52.85 10.70
CA GLY A 243 18.41 -53.35 11.49
C GLY A 243 19.56 -53.66 10.54
#